data_AF-A0A5C6RSB8-F1
#
_entry.id   AF-A0A5C6RSB8-F1
#
_cell.length_a   1.000
_cell.length_b   1.000
_cell.length_c   1.000
_cell.angle_alpha   90.00
_cell.angle_beta   90.00
_cell.angle_gamma   90.00
#
_symmetry.space_group_name_H-M   'P 1'
#
loop_
_entity.id
_entity.type
_entity.pdbx_description
1 polymer ?
#
loop_
_entity_poly.entity_id
_entity_poly.type
_entity_poly.pdbx_seq_one_letter_code
_entity_poly.pdbx_strand_id
1 'polypeptide(L)'
;MKNSSHNGFAIAIAWPETLCKQAGAWYDGMMSFLKISQNNYYKVGHAAIVLIPQNGEECHYFDFGRYHSPFGHGRVRDAETDHDLAIKTTPKTEGSSLINFEEILTELLNNPACHGTGKIYASYCSVNFDKAYQKAKQMQELSPFKYGPFLPKGTNCSRFVRTVVLAGKPNINYGIKLRTPYSFSPTPKTNVDALTNKLTLFPSEEMINNSVRL
;
A
#
# COMPACT_ATOMS: atom_id res chain seq x y z
N MET A 1 -29.60 11.12 5.05
CA MET A 1 -29.07 11.78 3.83
C MET A 1 -27.78 11.08 3.41
N LYS A 2 -27.85 10.25 2.35
CA LYS A 2 -26.70 9.57 1.74
C LYS A 2 -25.91 10.61 0.95
N ASN A 3 -24.77 11.06 1.45
CA ASN A 3 -23.83 11.85 0.64
C ASN A 3 -22.38 11.39 0.84
N SER A 4 -22.13 10.13 0.49
CA SER A 4 -20.83 9.76 -0.07
C SER A 4 -21.12 9.08 -1.40
N SER A 5 -21.19 9.87 -2.47
CA SER A 5 -20.98 9.33 -3.80
C SER A 5 -19.57 8.78 -3.81
N HIS A 6 -19.44 7.45 -3.77
CA HIS A 6 -18.20 6.82 -4.16
C HIS A 6 -17.97 7.22 -5.62
N ASN A 7 -16.93 8.01 -5.86
CA ASN A 7 -16.58 8.58 -7.15
C ASN A 7 -15.18 8.13 -7.56
N GLY A 8 -14.79 6.92 -7.15
CA GLY A 8 -13.56 6.28 -7.57
C GLY A 8 -13.30 4.98 -6.83
N PHE A 9 -12.10 4.45 -7.04
CA PHE A 9 -11.64 3.18 -6.51
C PHE A 9 -10.37 3.36 -5.69
N ALA A 10 -10.22 2.52 -4.67
CA ALA A 10 -8.97 2.33 -3.95
C ALA A 10 -8.53 0.88 -4.11
N ILE A 11 -7.36 0.67 -4.68
CA ILE A 11 -6.68 -0.62 -4.79
C ILE A 11 -5.70 -0.72 -3.62
N ALA A 12 -5.95 -1.62 -2.68
CA ALA A 12 -4.98 -1.98 -1.66
C ALA A 12 -4.03 -3.05 -2.21
N ILE A 13 -2.72 -2.84 -2.05
CA ILE A 13 -1.67 -3.69 -2.59
C ILE A 13 -0.76 -4.18 -1.46
N ALA A 14 -0.30 -5.42 -1.57
CA ALA A 14 0.67 -6.02 -0.68
C ALA A 14 1.70 -6.87 -1.44
N TRP A 15 2.97 -6.75 -1.05
CA TRP A 15 4.06 -7.66 -1.41
C TRP A 15 4.60 -8.34 -0.14
N PRO A 16 4.01 -9.46 0.30
CA PRO A 16 4.37 -10.11 1.58
C PRO A 16 5.83 -10.57 1.66
N GLU A 17 6.44 -10.92 0.54
CA GLU A 17 7.81 -11.41 0.47
C GLU A 17 8.87 -10.30 0.54
N THR A 18 8.45 -9.03 0.55
CA THR A 18 9.39 -7.89 0.60
C THR A 18 10.12 -7.83 1.93
N LEU A 19 11.45 -7.77 1.86
CA LEU A 19 12.35 -7.61 3.00
C LEU A 19 12.50 -6.12 3.34
N CYS A 20 12.17 -5.74 4.57
CA CYS A 20 12.45 -4.38 5.08
C CYS A 20 13.65 -4.42 6.03
N LYS A 21 14.57 -3.46 5.88
CA LYS A 21 15.68 -3.25 6.82
C LYS A 21 15.19 -3.07 8.26
N GLN A 22 15.94 -3.45 9.29
CA GLN A 22 15.54 -3.23 10.70
C GLN A 22 15.18 -1.76 11.00
N ALA A 23 14.25 -1.53 11.95
CA ALA A 23 13.82 -0.20 12.35
C ALA A 23 14.81 0.52 13.27
N GLY A 24 15.78 -0.21 13.84
CA GLY A 24 16.70 0.28 14.86
C GLY A 24 15.98 0.64 16.15
N ALA A 25 14.83 0.01 16.45
CA ALA A 25 13.94 0.35 17.54
C ALA A 25 14.01 -0.67 18.70
N TRP A 26 13.59 -0.26 19.90
CA TRP A 26 13.62 -1.10 21.11
C TRP A 26 12.85 -2.43 20.99
N TYR A 27 11.82 -2.48 20.13
CA TYR A 27 11.05 -3.69 19.85
C TYR A 27 11.73 -4.64 18.85
N ASP A 28 12.83 -4.24 18.21
CA ASP A 28 13.55 -5.08 17.26
C ASP A 28 14.15 -6.31 17.96
N GLY A 29 14.58 -6.16 19.22
CA GLY A 29 15.03 -7.28 20.07
C GLY A 29 13.90 -8.27 20.41
N MET A 30 12.67 -7.78 20.61
CA MET A 30 11.50 -8.62 20.88
C MET A 30 11.01 -9.34 19.61
N MET A 31 11.07 -8.71 18.44
CA MET A 31 10.75 -9.35 17.16
C MET A 31 11.82 -10.35 16.70
N SER A 32 13.09 -10.15 17.10
CA SER A 32 14.17 -11.13 16.89
C SER A 32 13.96 -12.40 17.71
N PHE A 33 13.49 -12.26 18.95
CA PHE A 33 13.14 -13.38 19.83
C PHE A 33 12.03 -14.29 19.27
N LEU A 34 11.12 -13.76 18.44
CA LEU A 34 10.06 -14.51 17.76
C LEU A 34 10.50 -15.20 16.44
N LYS A 35 11.81 -15.25 16.12
CA LYS A 35 12.35 -15.80 14.85
C LYS A 35 11.80 -15.15 13.57
N ILE A 36 11.35 -13.90 13.63
CA ILE A 36 10.88 -13.12 12.47
C ILE A 36 12.05 -12.36 11.79
N SER A 37 13.28 -12.47 12.33
CA SER A 37 14.48 -11.81 11.80
C SER A 37 15.51 -12.81 11.28
N GLN A 38 16.01 -12.60 10.07
CA GLN A 38 17.31 -13.11 9.62
C GLN A 38 18.15 -11.91 9.16
N ASN A 39 19.39 -11.81 9.65
CA ASN A 39 20.43 -10.88 9.17
C ASN A 39 20.01 -9.40 9.04
N ASN A 40 19.34 -8.83 10.04
CA ASN A 40 18.95 -7.41 10.07
C ASN A 40 17.87 -6.96 9.07
N TYR A 41 17.12 -7.90 8.49
CA TYR A 41 15.94 -7.66 7.67
C TYR A 41 14.71 -8.40 8.22
N TYR A 42 13.54 -7.74 8.15
CA TYR A 42 12.24 -8.29 8.50
C TYR A 42 11.45 -8.62 7.23
N LYS A 43 10.88 -9.83 7.14
CA LYS A 43 9.78 -10.15 6.20
C LYS A 43 8.47 -9.58 6.73
N VAL A 44 8.35 -8.25 6.71
CA VAL A 44 7.11 -7.55 7.13
C VAL A 44 6.20 -7.22 5.95
N GLY A 45 6.71 -7.41 4.73
CA GLY A 45 6.02 -7.08 3.49
C GLY A 45 5.93 -5.58 3.24
N HIS A 46 5.65 -5.22 2.00
CA HIS A 46 5.36 -3.84 1.59
C HIS A 46 3.87 -3.67 1.29
N ALA A 47 3.34 -2.47 1.54
CA ALA A 47 1.96 -2.12 1.22
C ALA A 47 1.89 -0.78 0.52
N ALA A 48 1.08 -0.71 -0.52
CA ALA A 48 0.82 0.49 -1.30
C ALA A 48 -0.67 0.62 -1.59
N ILE A 49 -1.05 1.79 -2.10
CA ILE A 49 -2.41 2.06 -2.54
C ILE A 49 -2.38 2.74 -3.90
N VAL A 50 -3.33 2.37 -4.77
CA VAL A 50 -3.62 3.14 -5.99
C VAL A 50 -5.03 3.71 -5.86
N LEU A 51 -5.16 5.02 -6.11
CA LEU A 51 -6.43 5.73 -6.15
C LEU A 51 -6.77 6.05 -7.60
N ILE A 52 -8.01 5.77 -8.00
CA ILE A 52 -8.49 5.97 -9.36
C ILE A 52 -9.81 6.76 -9.29
N PRO A 53 -9.92 7.94 -9.91
CA PRO A 53 -11.19 8.64 -10.02
C PRO A 53 -12.15 7.92 -10.98
N GLN A 54 -13.47 8.03 -10.75
CA GLN A 54 -14.49 7.32 -11.53
C GLN A 54 -14.52 7.73 -13.01
N ASN A 55 -14.07 8.94 -13.33
CA ASN A 55 -13.91 9.42 -14.71
C ASN A 55 -12.84 8.63 -15.49
N GLY A 56 -12.03 7.81 -14.81
CA GLY A 56 -11.04 6.94 -15.44
C GLY A 56 -9.85 7.69 -16.04
N GLU A 57 -9.56 8.91 -15.56
CA GLU A 57 -8.47 9.73 -16.11
C GLU A 57 -7.10 9.10 -15.87
N GLU A 58 -6.70 8.92 -14.60
CA GLU A 58 -5.36 8.42 -14.28
C GLU A 58 -5.31 7.60 -12.98
N CYS A 59 -4.24 6.81 -12.84
CA CYS A 59 -3.97 6.04 -11.64
C CYS A 59 -2.98 6.79 -10.74
N HIS A 60 -3.34 7.03 -9.49
CA HIS A 60 -2.47 7.70 -8.53
C HIS A 60 -1.90 6.70 -7.52
N TYR A 61 -0.63 6.35 -7.69
CA TYR A 61 0.10 5.49 -6.77
C TYR A 61 0.56 6.25 -5.52
N PHE A 62 0.41 5.62 -4.36
CA PHE A 62 1.03 6.05 -3.11
C PHE A 62 1.59 4.88 -2.33
N ASP A 63 2.75 5.08 -1.71
CA ASP A 63 3.25 4.21 -0.65
C ASP A 63 3.85 4.99 0.52
N PHE A 64 4.16 4.28 1.61
CA PHE A 64 4.84 4.87 2.76
C PHE A 64 5.97 3.96 3.23
N GLY A 65 7.16 4.53 3.39
CA GLY A 65 8.33 3.79 3.82
C GLY A 65 9.49 4.70 4.19
N ARG A 66 10.63 4.10 4.54
CA ARG A 66 11.83 4.84 4.98
C ARG A 66 12.71 5.23 3.78
N TYR A 67 12.14 6.01 2.88
CA TYR A 67 12.78 6.44 1.64
C TYR A 67 13.44 7.80 1.84
N HIS A 68 14.77 7.88 1.79
CA HIS A 68 15.52 9.13 1.97
C HIS A 68 15.04 9.97 3.18
N SER A 69 14.63 9.29 4.26
CA SER A 69 14.04 9.90 5.45
C SER A 69 15.01 9.85 6.64
N PRO A 70 14.87 10.76 7.62
CA PRO A 70 15.66 10.70 8.85
C PRO A 70 15.52 9.35 9.55
N PHE A 71 16.55 8.96 10.31
CA PHE A 71 16.53 7.72 11.07
C PHE A 71 15.27 7.59 11.93
N GLY A 72 14.66 6.40 11.93
CA GLY A 72 13.40 6.11 12.63
C GLY A 72 12.14 6.75 12.03
N HIS A 73 12.24 7.39 10.86
CA HIS A 73 11.10 8.02 10.18
C HIS A 73 10.89 7.46 8.77
N GLY A 74 9.68 7.60 8.25
CA GLY A 74 9.32 7.33 6.86
C GLY A 74 8.54 8.49 6.24
N ARG A 75 8.43 8.50 4.93
CA ARG A 75 7.66 9.48 4.15
C ARG A 75 6.70 8.79 3.20
N VAL A 76 5.64 9.51 2.82
CA VAL A 76 4.77 9.11 1.71
C VAL A 76 5.45 9.46 0.39
N ARG A 77 5.27 8.62 -0.63
CA ARG A 77 5.71 8.87 -2.00
C ARG A 77 4.54 8.78 -2.96
N ASP A 78 4.62 9.54 -4.04
CA ASP A 78 3.81 9.44 -5.25
C ASP A 78 4.64 9.90 -6.45
N ALA A 79 4.02 10.01 -7.63
CA ALA A 79 4.67 10.47 -8.85
C ALA A 79 5.19 11.93 -8.80
N GLU A 80 4.70 12.75 -7.86
CA GLU A 80 5.17 14.14 -7.71
C GLU A 80 6.55 14.18 -7.06
N THR A 81 6.76 13.38 -6.01
CA THR A 81 8.06 13.32 -5.30
C THR A 81 9.02 12.29 -5.87
N ASP A 82 8.50 11.27 -6.55
CA ASP A 82 9.25 10.14 -7.09
C ASP A 82 8.67 9.77 -8.46
N HIS A 83 9.11 10.44 -9.52
CA HIS A 83 8.54 10.35 -10.87
C HIS A 83 8.43 8.92 -11.44
N ASP A 84 9.33 8.03 -11.04
CA ASP A 84 9.32 6.62 -11.46
C ASP A 84 8.11 5.83 -10.91
N LEU A 85 7.33 6.41 -9.97
CA LEU A 85 6.09 5.83 -9.45
C LEU A 85 4.85 6.18 -10.29
N ALA A 86 4.99 6.98 -11.36
CA ALA A 86 3.89 7.26 -12.27
C ALA A 86 3.39 5.97 -12.95
N ILE A 87 2.08 5.70 -12.86
CA ILE A 87 1.43 4.60 -13.57
C ILE A 87 0.99 5.12 -14.94
N LYS A 88 1.46 4.48 -16.01
CA LYS A 88 1.18 4.83 -17.40
C LYS A 88 -0.11 4.19 -17.90
N THR A 89 -0.53 3.07 -17.29
CA THR A 89 -1.79 2.39 -17.63
C THR A 89 -2.98 3.28 -17.28
N THR A 90 -3.72 3.70 -18.30
CA THR A 90 -5.00 4.40 -18.12
C THR A 90 -6.06 3.43 -17.58
N PRO A 91 -6.75 3.77 -16.48
CA PRO A 91 -7.74 2.88 -15.89
C PRO A 91 -9.02 2.82 -16.72
N LYS A 92 -9.54 1.60 -16.93
CA LYS A 92 -10.81 1.34 -17.61
C LYS A 92 -11.84 0.90 -16.58
N THR A 93 -12.90 1.68 -16.41
CA THR A 93 -13.96 1.40 -15.43
C THR A 93 -15.30 1.18 -16.11
N GLU A 94 -16.10 0.26 -15.58
CA GLU A 94 -17.48 0.02 -16.01
C GLU A 94 -18.36 -0.13 -14.77
N GLY A 95 -19.18 0.88 -14.48
CA GLY A 95 -19.97 0.94 -13.26
C GLY A 95 -19.09 0.83 -12.01
N SER A 96 -19.25 -0.26 -11.25
CA SER A 96 -18.48 -0.54 -10.03
C SER A 96 -17.27 -1.46 -10.23
N SER A 97 -16.85 -1.68 -11.48
CA SER A 97 -15.80 -2.63 -11.84
C SER A 97 -14.60 -1.93 -12.48
N LEU A 98 -13.40 -2.35 -12.12
CA LEU A 98 -12.15 -1.96 -12.77
C LEU A 98 -11.77 -3.06 -13.78
N ILE A 99 -11.94 -2.78 -15.07
CA ILE A 99 -11.88 -3.77 -16.14
C ILE A 99 -10.45 -4.21 -16.43
N ASN A 100 -9.50 -3.29 -16.45
CA ASN A 100 -8.08 -3.58 -16.68
C ASN A 100 -7.27 -3.62 -15.37
N PHE A 101 -7.88 -4.14 -14.30
CA PHE A 101 -7.22 -4.26 -13.01
C PHE A 101 -5.91 -5.06 -13.09
N GLU A 102 -5.91 -6.17 -13.83
CA GLU A 102 -4.70 -6.99 -14.04
C GLU A 102 -3.59 -6.25 -14.79
N GLU A 103 -3.92 -5.42 -15.77
CA GLU A 103 -2.97 -4.59 -16.53
C GLU A 103 -2.24 -3.61 -15.60
N ILE A 104 -3.01 -2.89 -14.76
CA ILE A 104 -2.46 -1.95 -13.76
C ILE A 104 -1.51 -2.68 -12.79
N LEU A 105 -1.91 -3.85 -12.28
CA LEU A 105 -1.07 -4.63 -11.38
C LEU A 105 0.19 -5.18 -12.06
N THR A 106 0.09 -5.55 -13.34
CA THR A 106 1.22 -6.02 -14.13
C THR A 106 2.27 -4.91 -14.30
N GLU A 107 1.84 -3.67 -14.56
CA GLU A 107 2.75 -2.52 -14.59
C GLU A 107 3.46 -2.34 -13.24
N LEU A 108 2.71 -2.36 -12.13
CA LEU A 108 3.27 -2.19 -10.78
C LEU A 108 4.23 -3.30 -10.39
N LEU A 109 3.92 -4.55 -10.77
CA LEU A 109 4.79 -5.69 -10.54
C LEU A 109 6.13 -5.53 -11.26
N ASN A 110 6.11 -4.96 -12.48
CA ASN A 110 7.29 -4.68 -13.30
C ASN A 110 8.02 -3.39 -12.94
N ASN A 111 7.52 -2.60 -11.99
CA ASN A 111 8.13 -1.32 -11.61
C ASN A 111 9.07 -1.47 -10.39
N PRO A 112 10.40 -1.41 -10.56
CA PRO A 112 11.35 -1.54 -9.46
C PRO A 112 11.24 -0.42 -8.41
N ALA A 113 10.74 0.77 -8.78
CA ALA A 113 10.55 1.90 -7.87
C ALA A 113 9.49 1.63 -6.79
N CYS A 114 8.58 0.68 -7.03
CA CYS A 114 7.61 0.22 -6.03
C CYS A 114 8.27 -0.52 -4.85
N HIS A 115 9.52 -0.98 -5.01
CA HIS A 115 10.23 -1.81 -4.02
C HIS A 115 9.44 -3.04 -3.53
N GLY A 116 8.54 -3.57 -4.37
CA GLY A 116 7.85 -4.82 -4.12
C GLY A 116 8.71 -6.01 -4.57
N THR A 117 8.85 -7.03 -3.73
CA THR A 117 9.50 -8.30 -4.10
C THR A 117 8.49 -9.44 -3.99
N GLY A 118 8.56 -10.37 -4.95
CA GLY A 118 7.70 -11.56 -4.97
C GLY A 118 6.34 -11.28 -5.59
N LYS A 119 5.31 -11.96 -5.07
CA LYS A 119 3.96 -11.88 -5.63
C LYS A 119 3.30 -10.57 -5.21
N ILE A 120 2.51 -10.01 -6.12
CA ILE A 120 1.64 -8.87 -5.79
C ILE A 120 0.26 -9.41 -5.43
N TYR A 121 -0.19 -9.12 -4.21
CA TYR A 121 -1.55 -9.36 -3.76
C TYR A 121 -2.30 -8.04 -3.79
N ALA A 122 -3.45 -8.01 -4.44
CA ALA A 122 -4.23 -6.79 -4.50
C ALA A 122 -5.73 -7.07 -4.42
N SER A 123 -6.47 -6.04 -4.05
CA SER A 123 -7.92 -6.03 -3.95
C SER A 123 -8.39 -4.58 -4.04
N TYR A 124 -9.63 -4.34 -4.43
CA TYR A 124 -10.13 -2.98 -4.54
C TYR A 124 -11.54 -2.83 -4.00
N CYS A 125 -11.90 -1.58 -3.72
CA CYS A 125 -13.27 -1.20 -3.37
C CYS A 125 -13.56 0.23 -3.85
N SER A 126 -14.84 0.55 -3.97
CA SER A 126 -15.29 1.91 -4.25
C SER A 126 -15.10 2.80 -3.02
N VAL A 127 -14.62 4.02 -3.25
CA VAL A 127 -14.36 5.05 -2.24
C VAL A 127 -14.78 6.42 -2.76
N ASN A 128 -14.86 7.40 -1.86
CA ASN A 128 -14.83 8.80 -2.24
C ASN A 128 -13.37 9.16 -2.56
N PHE A 129 -13.06 9.29 -3.84
CA PHE A 129 -11.73 9.55 -4.37
C PHE A 129 -11.12 10.81 -3.76
N ASP A 130 -11.86 11.93 -3.80
CA ASP A 130 -11.34 13.23 -3.33
C ASP A 130 -10.87 13.15 -1.87
N LYS A 131 -11.65 12.53 -0.98
CA LYS A 131 -11.28 12.39 0.43
C LYS A 131 -10.09 11.45 0.63
N ALA A 132 -10.00 10.37 -0.13
CA ALA A 132 -8.87 9.45 -0.06
C ALA A 132 -7.58 10.14 -0.57
N TYR A 133 -7.66 10.77 -1.73
CA TYR A 133 -6.55 11.46 -2.38
C TYR A 133 -6.04 12.62 -1.51
N GLN A 134 -6.94 13.50 -1.06
CA GLN A 134 -6.59 14.58 -0.14
C GLN A 134 -5.96 14.05 1.15
N LYS A 135 -6.41 12.90 1.66
CA LYS A 135 -5.78 12.30 2.83
C LYS A 135 -4.36 11.82 2.56
N ALA A 136 -4.12 11.21 1.40
CA ALA A 136 -2.78 10.76 0.99
C ALA A 136 -1.82 11.95 0.84
N LYS A 137 -2.25 13.01 0.14
CA LYS A 137 -1.47 14.25 -0.05
C LYS A 137 -1.22 14.98 1.26
N GLN A 138 -2.22 15.11 2.14
CA GLN A 138 -2.01 15.66 3.48
C GLN A 138 -0.94 14.89 4.26
N MET A 139 -0.92 13.55 4.17
CA MET A 139 0.13 12.76 4.81
C MET A 139 1.48 12.93 4.11
N GLN A 140 1.52 13.13 2.80
CA GLN A 140 2.76 13.45 2.11
C GLN A 140 3.34 14.80 2.54
N GLU A 141 2.52 15.85 2.61
CA GLU A 141 2.92 17.18 3.09
C GLU A 141 3.41 17.17 4.53
N LEU A 142 2.76 16.37 5.40
CA LEU A 142 3.15 16.22 6.81
C LEU A 142 4.33 15.25 7.02
N SER A 143 4.85 14.63 5.97
CA SER A 143 6.02 13.76 6.08
C SER A 143 7.27 14.57 6.46
N PRO A 144 8.24 13.97 7.19
CA PRO A 144 8.31 12.55 7.57
C PRO A 144 7.61 12.23 8.90
N PHE A 145 7.01 11.04 8.99
CA PHE A 145 6.41 10.51 10.21
C PHE A 145 7.32 9.51 10.92
N LYS A 146 7.23 9.40 12.25
CA LYS A 146 7.86 8.31 12.98
C LYS A 146 7.39 6.95 12.43
N TYR A 147 8.34 6.10 12.08
CA TYR A 147 8.09 4.79 11.49
C TYR A 147 8.01 3.73 12.59
N GLY A 148 6.91 2.99 12.67
CA GLY A 148 6.82 1.83 13.55
C GLY A 148 5.39 1.37 13.84
N PRO A 149 5.16 0.06 14.02
CA PRO A 149 3.82 -0.48 14.28
C PRO A 149 3.24 -0.06 15.63
N PHE A 150 4.08 0.15 16.64
CA PHE A 150 3.68 0.40 18.04
C PHE A 150 3.69 1.86 18.46
N LEU A 151 3.90 2.80 17.52
CA LEU A 151 3.96 4.22 17.85
C LEU A 151 2.56 4.85 17.74
N PRO A 152 2.00 5.43 18.82
CA PRO A 152 0.65 6.00 18.79
C PRO A 152 0.49 7.11 17.73
N LYS A 153 1.52 7.95 17.58
CA LYS A 153 1.61 9.01 16.56
C LYS A 153 2.46 8.63 15.34
N GLY A 154 2.91 7.38 15.25
CA GLY A 154 3.67 6.88 14.12
C GLY A 154 2.78 6.16 13.11
N THR A 155 3.38 5.79 11.99
CA THR A 155 2.71 4.99 10.95
C THR A 155 3.69 3.98 10.34
N ASN A 156 3.17 3.13 9.47
CA ASN A 156 3.90 2.22 8.61
C ASN A 156 3.13 2.07 7.28
N CYS A 157 3.68 1.35 6.32
CA CYS A 157 3.07 1.14 5.00
C CYS A 157 1.61 0.68 5.10
N SER A 158 1.33 -0.33 5.92
CA SER A 158 -0.03 -0.88 6.06
C SER A 158 -1.00 0.06 6.79
N ARG A 159 -0.55 0.74 7.85
CA ARG A 159 -1.34 1.77 8.57
C ARG A 159 -1.66 2.95 7.66
N PHE A 160 -0.73 3.35 6.78
CA PHE A 160 -0.95 4.37 5.77
C PHE A 160 -2.07 3.96 4.81
N VAL A 161 -1.94 2.81 4.14
CA VAL A 161 -2.96 2.29 3.21
C VAL A 161 -4.33 2.23 3.87
N ARG A 162 -4.43 1.64 5.07
CA ARG A 162 -5.68 1.59 5.85
C ARG A 162 -6.26 2.99 6.10
N THR A 163 -5.42 3.95 6.48
CA THR A 163 -5.84 5.32 6.81
C THR A 163 -6.42 6.01 5.59
N VAL A 164 -5.77 5.88 4.44
CA VAL A 164 -6.23 6.46 3.17
C VAL A 164 -7.55 5.84 2.73
N VAL A 165 -7.65 4.50 2.72
CA VAL A 165 -8.91 3.82 2.36
C VAL A 165 -10.04 4.28 3.27
N LEU A 166 -9.85 4.28 4.60
CA LEU A 166 -10.89 4.69 5.56
C LEU A 166 -11.30 6.17 5.41
N ALA A 167 -10.39 7.06 5.04
CA ALA A 167 -10.71 8.46 4.75
C ALA A 167 -11.63 8.59 3.54
N GLY A 168 -11.47 7.72 2.54
CA GLY A 168 -12.37 7.55 1.41
C GLY A 168 -13.75 7.01 1.75
N LYS A 169 -14.05 6.72 3.03
CA LYS A 169 -15.36 6.23 3.50
C LYS A 169 -15.87 5.03 2.68
N PRO A 170 -15.15 3.90 2.66
CA PRO A 170 -15.56 2.72 1.89
C PRO A 170 -16.89 2.19 2.44
N ASN A 171 -17.49 1.22 1.73
CA ASN A 171 -18.67 0.53 2.26
C ASN A 171 -18.46 0.06 3.71
N ILE A 172 -19.51 0.18 4.52
CA ILE A 172 -19.46 0.00 5.99
C ILE A 172 -18.79 -1.34 6.36
N ASN A 173 -19.09 -2.41 5.63
CA ASN A 173 -18.50 -3.73 5.86
C ASN A 173 -16.97 -3.74 5.73
N TYR A 174 -16.42 -3.05 4.73
CA TYR A 174 -14.97 -2.90 4.57
C TYR A 174 -14.39 -1.99 5.65
N GLY A 175 -15.08 -0.91 5.99
CA GLY A 175 -14.69 -0.01 7.08
C GLY A 175 -14.58 -0.72 8.43
N ILE A 176 -15.51 -1.64 8.73
CA ILE A 176 -15.45 -2.49 9.93
C ILE A 176 -14.26 -3.43 9.85
N LYS A 177 -14.12 -4.21 8.75
CA LYS A 177 -13.00 -5.17 8.58
C LYS A 177 -11.63 -4.51 8.72
N LEU A 178 -11.46 -3.31 8.14
CA LEU A 178 -10.22 -2.55 8.26
C LEU A 178 -10.00 -2.06 9.70
N ARG A 179 -11.05 -1.77 10.47
CA ARG A 179 -10.93 -1.28 11.84
C ARG A 179 -10.72 -2.37 12.87
N THR A 180 -11.28 -3.55 12.65
CA THR A 180 -11.13 -4.70 13.54
C THR A 180 -9.67 -5.17 13.51
N PRO A 181 -8.95 -5.11 14.65
CA PRO A 181 -7.56 -5.54 14.69
C PRO A 181 -7.48 -7.07 14.52
N TYR A 182 -6.92 -7.54 13.42
CA TYR A 182 -6.44 -8.93 13.31
C TYR A 182 -5.12 -9.12 14.09
N SER A 183 -4.39 -8.02 14.30
CA SER A 183 -3.18 -7.93 15.13
C SER A 183 -3.00 -6.48 15.64
N PHE A 184 -1.98 -6.22 16.46
CA PHE A 184 -1.74 -4.89 17.06
C PHE A 184 -1.55 -3.75 16.04
N SER A 185 -1.08 -4.06 14.82
CA SER A 185 -1.00 -3.13 13.69
C SER A 185 -1.48 -3.84 12.43
N PRO A 186 -2.17 -3.16 11.50
CA PRO A 186 -2.45 -3.69 10.17
C PRO A 186 -1.17 -4.27 9.52
N THR A 187 -1.30 -5.43 8.87
CA THR A 187 -0.28 -6.02 8.00
C THR A 187 -0.66 -5.78 6.54
N PRO A 188 0.30 -5.79 5.59
CA PRO A 188 0.00 -5.60 4.17
C PRO A 188 -1.15 -6.48 3.67
N LYS A 189 -1.09 -7.78 3.96
CA LYS A 189 -2.11 -8.75 3.52
C LYS A 189 -3.47 -8.52 4.17
N THR A 190 -3.54 -8.06 5.43
CA THR A 190 -4.85 -7.80 6.07
C THR A 190 -5.63 -6.68 5.41
N ASN A 191 -4.98 -5.66 4.86
CA ASN A 191 -5.67 -4.62 4.08
C ASN A 191 -6.28 -5.21 2.81
N VAL A 192 -5.51 -6.05 2.10
CA VAL A 192 -5.99 -6.76 0.90
C VAL A 192 -7.15 -7.69 1.26
N ASP A 193 -7.06 -8.40 2.38
CA ASP A 193 -8.08 -9.36 2.79
C ASP A 193 -9.40 -8.72 3.22
N ALA A 194 -9.36 -7.44 3.62
CA ALA A 194 -10.53 -6.69 4.04
C ALA A 194 -11.45 -6.26 2.88
N LEU A 195 -10.92 -6.12 1.66
CA LEU A 195 -11.65 -5.63 0.48
C LEU A 195 -12.13 -6.79 -0.43
N THR A 196 -12.72 -6.43 -1.58
CA THR A 196 -13.26 -7.36 -2.58
C THR A 196 -12.39 -7.40 -3.84
N ASN A 197 -12.77 -8.23 -4.82
CA ASN A 197 -12.12 -8.32 -6.13
C ASN A 197 -10.62 -8.61 -6.03
N LYS A 198 -10.29 -9.69 -5.29
CA LYS A 198 -8.90 -10.06 -5.01
C LYS A 198 -8.25 -10.63 -6.27
N LEU A 199 -7.03 -10.18 -6.53
CA LEU A 199 -6.17 -10.71 -7.58
C LEU A 199 -4.76 -10.93 -7.02
N THR A 200 -4.10 -11.98 -7.48
CA THR A 200 -2.70 -12.26 -7.14
C THR A 200 -1.97 -12.50 -8.45
N LEU A 201 -0.91 -11.71 -8.70
CA LEU A 201 -0.03 -11.92 -9.85
C LEU A 201 1.34 -12.37 -9.38
N PHE A 202 1.97 -13.17 -10.24
CA PHE A 202 3.27 -13.78 -10.00
C PHE A 202 4.31 -13.07 -10.88
N PRO A 203 5.51 -12.81 -10.36
CA PRO A 203 6.60 -12.30 -11.19
C PRO A 203 6.92 -13.31 -12.29
N SER A 204 7.29 -12.81 -13.48
CA SER A 204 7.75 -13.67 -14.56
C SER A 204 9.06 -14.37 -14.19
N GLU A 205 9.38 -15.47 -14.86
CA GLU A 205 10.66 -16.18 -14.65
C GLU A 205 11.87 -15.26 -14.87
N GLU A 206 11.79 -14.34 -15.82
CA GLU A 206 12.83 -13.35 -16.09
C GLU A 206 13.04 -12.41 -14.90
N MET A 207 11.96 -11.93 -14.28
CA MET A 207 12.03 -11.08 -13.09
C MET A 207 12.65 -11.81 -11.89
N ILE A 208 12.26 -13.07 -11.70
CA ILE A 208 12.82 -13.93 -10.64
C ILE A 208 14.34 -14.06 -10.85
N ASN A 209 14.77 -14.38 -12.08
CA ASN A 209 16.17 -14.57 -12.41
C ASN A 209 17.01 -13.30 -12.22
N ASN A 210 16.46 -12.12 -12.49
CA ASN A 210 17.15 -10.84 -12.27
C ASN A 210 17.26 -10.48 -10.78
N SER A 211 16.28 -10.85 -9.96
CA SER A 211 16.30 -10.58 -8.51
C SER A 211 17.28 -11.43 -7.71
N VAL A 212 17.74 -12.58 -8.24
CA VAL A 212 18.73 -13.46 -7.61
C VAL A 212 20.18 -13.02 -7.90
N ARG A 213 20.39 -12.12 -8.87
CA ARG A 213 21.71 -11.63 -9.29
C ARG A 213 22.17 -10.34 -8.59
N LEU A 214 21.38 -9.81 -7.66
CA LEU A 214 21.69 -8.65 -6.82
C LEU A 214 22.04 -9.11 -5.39
#